data_AF-A0A8D8R3D3-F1
#
_entry.id   AF-A0A8D8R3D3-F1
#
_cell.length_a   1.000
_cell.length_b   1.000
_cell.length_c   1.000
_cell.angle_alpha   90.00
_cell.angle_beta   90.00
_cell.angle_gamma   90.00
#
_symmetry.space_group_name_H-M   'P 1'
#
loop_
_entity.id
_entity.type
_entity.pdbx_description
1 polymer ?
#
loop_
_entity_poly.entity_id
_entity_poly.type
_entity_poly.pdbx_seq_one_letter_code
_entity_poly.pdbx_strand_id
1 'polypeptide(L)'
;MCRRQYPNEVCNRGTAGFAYVGGACVVNKRLEKVNSVAIIEDTGGFSGIIVAAHEVGHLLGAVHDGSPPPTYLGGPGAEKCRWEDGFIMSDLRHTEKGFKWSPCSVSSFHHFLNGDTATCLFNSPHEDESLPRVLPGKLLSLDAQCRKDRGTSACFKDDRVCSQLFCFDAGSGYCVAYRPAAEGSSCGDGQFCSGGRCLAEHENIIPDYSQNTPTYLRRSDDPDNRGRF
;
A
#
# COMPACT_ATOMS: atom_id res chain seq x y z
N MET A 1 6.31 -14.11 -13.22
CA MET A 1 7.51 -13.42 -13.74
C MET A 1 8.73 -14.27 -13.41
N CYS A 2 9.85 -14.12 -14.13
CA CYS A 2 11.01 -14.99 -13.95
C CYS A 2 12.32 -14.22 -14.11
N ARG A 3 13.14 -14.16 -13.05
CA ARG A 3 14.52 -13.69 -13.16
C ARG A 3 15.40 -14.88 -13.53
N ARG A 4 15.99 -14.84 -14.74
CA ARG A 4 16.92 -15.87 -15.20
C ARG A 4 18.18 -15.88 -14.33
N GLN A 5 18.46 -16.98 -13.66
CA GLN A 5 19.71 -17.16 -12.94
C GLN A 5 20.73 -17.81 -13.87
N TYR A 6 21.76 -17.06 -14.26
CA TYR A 6 22.93 -17.62 -14.95
C TYR A 6 23.79 -18.36 -13.91
N PRO A 7 24.40 -19.53 -14.22
CA PRO A 7 24.59 -20.13 -15.54
C PRO A 7 23.62 -21.28 -15.89
N ASN A 8 22.71 -21.67 -14.99
CA ASN A 8 21.94 -22.92 -15.13
C ASN A 8 20.52 -22.73 -15.71
N GLU A 9 20.18 -21.53 -16.17
CA GLU A 9 18.84 -21.18 -16.70
C GLU A 9 17.68 -21.50 -15.75
N VAL A 10 17.95 -21.63 -14.45
CA VAL A 10 16.93 -21.90 -13.44
C VAL A 10 16.11 -20.63 -13.24
N CYS A 11 14.80 -20.79 -13.38
CA CYS A 11 13.84 -19.73 -13.18
C CYS A 11 13.52 -19.58 -11.69
N ASN A 12 13.82 -18.42 -11.11
CA ASN A 12 13.29 -18.10 -9.79
C ASN A 12 11.80 -17.77 -9.91
N ARG A 13 10.95 -18.73 -9.52
CA ARG A 13 9.48 -18.59 -9.50
C ARG A 13 8.96 -17.69 -8.37
N GLY A 14 9.83 -17.20 -7.47
CA GLY A 14 9.48 -16.29 -6.38
C GLY A 14 9.44 -14.81 -6.77
N THR A 15 9.84 -14.44 -7.99
CA THR A 15 9.82 -13.05 -8.45
C THR A 15 8.43 -12.68 -8.95
N ALA A 16 7.75 -11.78 -8.22
CA ALA A 16 6.42 -11.25 -8.58
C ALA A 16 6.46 -9.87 -9.23
N GLY A 17 7.61 -9.20 -9.24
CA GLY A 17 7.77 -7.86 -9.79
C GLY A 17 9.20 -7.54 -10.17
N PHE A 18 9.38 -6.46 -10.93
CA PHE A 18 10.70 -5.94 -11.30
C PHE A 18 10.64 -4.43 -11.56
N ALA A 19 11.58 -3.69 -10.98
CA ALA A 19 11.82 -2.28 -11.25
C ALA A 19 13.31 -1.93 -11.15
N TYR A 20 13.68 -0.79 -11.74
CA TYR A 20 15.02 -0.22 -11.60
C TYR A 20 15.09 0.69 -10.38
N VAL A 21 16.13 0.50 -9.55
CA VAL A 21 16.34 1.38 -8.39
C VAL A 21 16.68 2.80 -8.86
N GLY A 22 15.90 3.79 -8.42
CA GLY A 22 16.03 5.20 -8.86
C GLY A 22 15.63 5.44 -10.31
N GLY A 23 14.80 4.56 -10.89
CA GLY A 23 14.41 4.61 -12.30
C GLY A 23 13.35 5.64 -12.67
N ALA A 24 12.63 6.24 -11.71
CA ALA A 24 11.36 6.95 -11.94
C ALA A 24 11.40 8.09 -13.00
N CYS A 25 12.55 8.71 -13.23
CA CYS A 25 12.71 9.79 -14.22
C CYS A 25 13.79 9.49 -15.27
N VAL A 26 14.30 8.26 -15.31
CA VAL A 26 15.44 7.90 -16.15
C VAL A 26 14.94 7.45 -17.53
N VAL A 27 15.01 8.37 -18.48
CA VAL A 27 14.71 8.14 -19.90
C VAL A 27 15.91 8.55 -20.75
N ASN A 28 16.46 7.60 -21.50
CA ASN A 28 17.56 7.85 -22.44
C ASN A 28 17.07 7.74 -23.88
N LYS A 29 16.75 8.89 -24.49
CA LYS A 29 16.26 8.97 -25.87
C LYS A 29 17.29 8.52 -26.91
N ARG A 30 18.59 8.72 -26.65
CA ARG A 30 19.67 8.34 -27.57
C ARG A 30 19.85 6.83 -27.64
N LEU A 31 19.71 6.15 -26.51
CA LEU A 31 19.84 4.69 -26.40
C LEU A 31 18.51 3.96 -26.54
N GLU A 32 17.40 4.68 -26.74
CA GLU A 32 16.03 4.14 -26.77
C GLU A 32 15.71 3.28 -25.54
N LYS A 33 16.16 3.72 -24.35
CA LYS A 33 15.97 3.02 -23.08
C LYS A 33 15.15 3.83 -22.09
N VAL A 34 14.18 3.17 -21.47
CA VAL A 34 13.35 3.72 -20.40
C VAL A 34 13.55 2.84 -19.16
N ASN A 35 14.09 3.42 -18.11
CA ASN A 35 14.22 2.76 -16.80
C ASN A 35 13.07 3.16 -15.85
N SER A 36 12.25 4.15 -16.24
CA SER A 36 11.02 4.54 -15.56
C SER A 36 9.90 3.52 -15.83
N VAL A 37 10.13 2.28 -15.41
CA VAL A 37 9.19 1.17 -15.60
C VAL A 37 9.28 0.21 -14.43
N ALA A 38 8.10 -0.21 -13.96
CA ALA A 38 7.92 -1.34 -13.07
C ALA A 38 6.99 -2.35 -13.74
N ILE A 39 7.28 -3.63 -13.57
CA ILE A 39 6.42 -4.73 -14.04
C ILE A 39 5.97 -5.49 -12.80
N ILE A 40 4.69 -5.86 -12.76
CA ILE A 40 4.08 -6.57 -11.64
C ILE A 40 3.30 -7.75 -12.20
N GLU A 41 3.45 -8.91 -11.57
CA GLU A 41 2.58 -10.06 -11.74
C GLU A 41 1.41 -9.92 -10.77
N ASP A 42 0.19 -9.89 -11.32
CA ASP A 42 -1.04 -9.94 -10.56
C ASP A 42 -1.95 -11.02 -11.11
N THR A 43 -2.62 -11.71 -10.20
CA THR A 43 -3.58 -12.79 -10.43
C THR A 43 -5.00 -12.25 -10.56
N GLY A 44 -5.20 -10.94 -10.34
CA GLY A 44 -6.51 -10.30 -10.27
C GLY A 44 -7.23 -10.54 -8.92
N GLY A 45 -6.54 -11.14 -7.95
CA GLY A 45 -7.00 -11.31 -6.57
C GLY A 45 -6.49 -10.25 -5.61
N PHE A 46 -5.90 -9.17 -6.13
CA PHE A 46 -5.26 -8.07 -5.38
C PHE A 46 -3.95 -8.42 -4.68
N SER A 47 -3.41 -9.62 -4.91
CA SER A 47 -2.10 -10.03 -4.42
C SER A 47 -0.95 -9.15 -4.98
N GLY A 48 -1.15 -8.56 -6.17
CA GLY A 48 -0.20 -7.64 -6.79
C GLY A 48 -0.10 -6.24 -6.16
N ILE A 49 -1.02 -5.81 -5.29
CA ILE A 49 -1.03 -4.43 -4.75
C ILE A 49 0.25 -4.11 -3.98
N ILE A 50 0.63 -4.96 -3.02
CA ILE A 50 1.84 -4.76 -2.21
C ILE A 50 3.10 -4.92 -3.06
N VAL A 51 3.06 -5.78 -4.09
CA VAL A 51 4.17 -5.91 -5.04
C VAL A 51 4.33 -4.63 -5.85
N ALA A 52 3.25 -4.04 -6.34
CA ALA A 52 3.29 -2.75 -7.02
C ALA A 52 3.85 -1.64 -6.14
N ALA A 53 3.45 -1.58 -4.87
CA ALA A 53 4.06 -0.66 -3.91
C ALA A 53 5.58 -0.91 -3.81
N HIS A 54 6.01 -2.15 -3.62
CA HIS A 54 7.42 -2.54 -3.55
C HIS A 54 8.22 -2.06 -4.77
N GLU A 55 7.73 -2.33 -5.98
CA GLU A 55 8.40 -1.93 -7.21
C GLU A 55 8.43 -0.40 -7.41
N VAL A 56 7.39 0.32 -6.99
CA VAL A 56 7.41 1.79 -6.93
C VAL A 56 8.45 2.28 -5.93
N GLY A 57 8.61 1.61 -4.80
CA GLY A 57 9.68 1.89 -3.83
C GLY A 57 11.06 1.82 -4.48
N HIS A 58 11.33 0.81 -5.30
CA HIS A 58 12.55 0.75 -6.10
C HIS A 58 12.69 1.94 -7.05
N LEU A 59 11.65 2.29 -7.82
CA LEU A 59 11.72 3.45 -8.73
C LEU A 59 12.08 4.75 -8.01
N LEU A 60 11.66 4.90 -6.76
CA LEU A 60 11.96 6.05 -5.88
C LEU A 60 13.29 5.92 -5.12
N GLY A 61 14.14 4.96 -5.48
CA GLY A 61 15.50 4.83 -4.97
C GLY A 61 15.67 3.93 -3.75
N ALA A 62 14.61 3.32 -3.22
CA ALA A 62 14.77 2.34 -2.14
C ALA A 62 15.39 1.03 -2.65
N VAL A 63 16.27 0.47 -1.84
CA VAL A 63 16.76 -0.91 -2.00
C VAL A 63 16.02 -1.83 -1.04
N HIS A 64 16.21 -3.14 -1.17
CA HIS A 64 15.73 -4.09 -0.16
C HIS A 64 16.31 -3.77 1.21
N ASP A 65 15.50 -3.92 2.27
CA ASP A 65 15.98 -3.77 3.63
C ASP A 65 17.16 -4.73 3.88
N GLY A 66 18.24 -4.21 4.47
CA GLY A 66 19.49 -4.93 4.69
C GLY A 66 20.50 -4.80 3.56
N SER A 67 20.14 -4.15 2.43
CA SER A 67 21.05 -3.98 1.28
C SER A 67 21.85 -2.68 1.33
N PRO A 68 23.08 -2.67 0.78
CA PRO A 68 23.87 -1.44 0.62
C PRO A 68 23.27 -0.52 -0.45
N PRO A 69 23.66 0.77 -0.46
CA PRO A 69 23.23 1.70 -1.51
C PRO A 69 23.75 1.28 -2.90
N PRO A 70 23.01 1.58 -4.00
CA PRO A 70 23.51 1.35 -5.34
C PRO A 70 24.67 2.29 -5.65
N THR A 71 25.78 1.79 -6.19
CA THR A 71 26.98 2.61 -6.46
C THR A 71 26.72 3.78 -7.42
N TYR A 72 25.81 3.62 -8.38
CA TYR A 72 25.48 4.63 -9.39
C TYR A 72 24.52 5.72 -8.88
N LEU A 73 23.72 5.41 -7.85
CA LEU A 73 22.75 6.34 -7.27
C LEU A 73 23.31 7.00 -6.00
N GLY A 74 24.16 6.28 -5.26
CA GLY A 74 24.61 6.67 -3.93
C GLY A 74 23.49 6.54 -2.89
N GLY A 75 23.53 7.42 -1.89
CA GLY A 75 22.48 7.51 -0.88
C GLY A 75 22.69 6.62 0.35
N PRO A 76 21.68 6.54 1.23
CA PRO A 76 21.80 5.93 2.55
C PRO A 76 21.76 4.39 2.54
N GLY A 77 21.26 3.77 1.47
CA GLY A 77 20.99 2.33 1.42
C GLY A 77 19.99 1.89 2.49
N ALA A 78 20.02 0.61 2.86
CA ALA A 78 19.14 0.06 3.89
C ALA A 78 19.80 -0.93 4.84
N GLU A 79 21.13 -0.94 4.95
CA GLU A 79 21.88 -1.87 5.84
C GLU A 79 21.45 -1.81 7.31
N LYS A 80 20.92 -0.65 7.76
CA LYS A 80 20.45 -0.46 9.14
C LYS A 80 19.04 -1.01 9.40
N CYS A 81 18.26 -1.29 8.35
CA CYS A 81 16.92 -1.84 8.46
C CYS A 81 17.00 -3.32 8.14
N ARG A 82 16.62 -4.20 9.07
CA ARG A 82 16.81 -5.63 8.87
C ARG A 82 15.73 -6.17 7.95
N TRP A 83 16.11 -7.10 7.08
CA TRP A 83 15.16 -7.79 6.20
C TRP A 83 14.02 -8.46 6.99
N GLU A 84 14.33 -8.99 8.17
CA GLU A 84 13.37 -9.70 9.04
C GLU A 84 12.39 -8.77 9.74
N ASP A 85 12.60 -7.46 9.73
CA ASP A 85 11.63 -6.52 10.30
C ASP A 85 10.34 -6.45 9.45
N GLY A 86 10.37 -6.92 8.20
CA GLY A 86 9.17 -7.24 7.42
C GLY A 86 8.40 -6.03 6.86
N PHE A 87 9.09 -4.92 6.59
CA PHE A 87 8.51 -3.76 5.90
C PHE A 87 8.31 -4.03 4.39
N ILE A 88 7.70 -3.10 3.66
CA ILE A 88 7.36 -3.27 2.23
C ILE A 88 8.56 -3.74 1.39
N MET A 89 9.77 -3.25 1.67
CA MET A 89 11.01 -3.60 0.94
C MET A 89 11.64 -4.95 1.35
N SER A 90 10.97 -5.74 2.18
CA SER A 90 11.29 -7.14 2.50
C SER A 90 10.19 -8.07 2.01
N ASP A 91 10.48 -9.33 1.68
CA ASP A 91 9.44 -10.33 1.37
C ASP A 91 8.79 -10.96 2.61
N LEU A 92 9.31 -10.72 3.82
CA LEU A 92 8.80 -11.26 5.09
C LEU A 92 7.68 -10.39 5.69
N ARG A 93 6.69 -10.04 4.86
CA ARG A 93 5.59 -9.10 5.18
C ARG A 93 4.43 -9.78 5.89
N HIS A 94 4.70 -10.39 7.04
CA HIS A 94 3.72 -11.23 7.76
C HIS A 94 2.94 -10.48 8.85
N THR A 95 3.22 -9.19 9.04
CA THR A 95 2.63 -8.34 10.09
C THR A 95 2.15 -7.02 9.50
N GLU A 96 1.58 -6.13 10.33
CA GLU A 96 1.18 -4.78 9.95
C GLU A 96 2.33 -3.92 9.43
N LYS A 97 3.59 -4.30 9.71
CA LYS A 97 4.76 -3.63 9.12
C LYS A 97 4.84 -3.83 7.60
N GLY A 98 4.25 -4.90 7.07
CA GLY A 98 4.16 -5.17 5.63
C GLY A 98 3.38 -4.12 4.84
N PHE A 99 2.70 -3.20 5.54
CA PHE A 99 1.97 -2.06 4.99
C PHE A 99 2.68 -0.72 5.22
N LYS A 100 3.94 -0.76 5.69
CA LYS A 100 4.72 0.43 6.05
C LYS A 100 6.08 0.40 5.36
N TRP A 101 6.59 1.60 5.13
CA TRP A 101 7.97 1.81 4.72
C TRP A 101 8.90 1.75 5.93
N SER A 102 10.06 1.12 5.78
CA SER A 102 11.12 1.20 6.79
C SER A 102 11.68 2.63 6.86
N PRO A 103 12.30 3.04 7.99
CA PRO A 103 13.01 4.31 8.05
C PRO A 103 14.08 4.48 6.97
N CYS A 104 14.71 3.38 6.54
CA CYS A 104 15.70 3.39 5.46
C CYS A 104 15.08 3.63 4.09
N SER A 105 13.90 3.03 3.82
CA SER A 105 13.13 3.30 2.61
C SER A 105 12.74 4.77 2.54
N VAL A 106 12.22 5.33 3.63
CA VAL A 106 11.86 6.76 3.73
C VAL A 106 13.09 7.65 3.52
N SER A 107 14.24 7.32 4.13
CA SER A 107 15.49 8.06 3.90
C SER A 107 15.95 7.98 2.45
N SER A 108 15.75 6.85 1.77
CA SER A 108 16.11 6.67 0.36
C SER A 108 15.20 7.49 -0.54
N PHE A 109 13.89 7.56 -0.23
CA PHE A 109 12.95 8.43 -0.94
C PHE A 109 13.33 9.90 -0.81
N HIS A 110 13.67 10.35 0.40
CA HIS A 110 14.16 11.71 0.60
C HIS A 110 15.45 11.97 -0.18
N HIS A 111 16.37 11.02 -0.23
CA HIS A 111 17.60 11.18 -1.00
C HIS A 111 17.30 11.31 -2.51
N PHE A 112 16.45 10.44 -3.06
CA PHE A 112 16.07 10.45 -4.47
C PHE A 112 15.31 11.73 -4.84
N LEU A 113 14.28 12.09 -4.08
CA LEU A 113 13.43 13.25 -4.36
C LEU A 113 14.17 14.59 -4.20
N ASN A 114 15.23 14.65 -3.41
CA ASN A 114 16.07 15.85 -3.32
C ASN A 114 17.22 15.85 -4.35
N GLY A 115 17.35 14.79 -5.16
CA GLY A 115 18.34 14.70 -6.23
C GLY A 115 17.85 15.32 -7.54
N ASP A 116 18.78 15.76 -8.37
CA ASP A 116 18.50 16.39 -9.68
C ASP A 116 17.73 15.46 -10.64
N THR A 117 17.83 14.14 -10.43
CA THR A 117 17.18 13.13 -11.26
C THR A 117 15.67 13.07 -11.05
N ALA A 118 15.10 13.55 -9.93
CA ALA A 118 13.67 13.40 -9.62
C ALA A 118 12.76 14.51 -10.17
N THR A 119 13.31 15.48 -10.91
CA THR A 119 12.60 16.69 -11.37
C THR A 119 11.35 16.42 -12.20
N CYS A 120 11.24 15.25 -12.85
CA CYS A 120 10.05 14.87 -13.62
C CYS A 120 8.80 14.59 -12.77
N LEU A 121 8.93 14.51 -11.44
CA LEU A 121 7.84 14.22 -10.51
C LEU A 121 7.22 15.48 -9.87
N PHE A 122 7.74 16.68 -10.19
CA PHE A 122 7.33 17.92 -9.51
C PHE A 122 6.23 18.70 -10.20
N ASN A 123 5.80 18.28 -11.39
CA ASN A 123 4.61 18.84 -12.04
C ASN A 123 3.35 18.13 -11.55
N SER A 124 2.23 18.84 -11.59
CA SER A 124 0.91 18.23 -11.37
C SER A 124 0.53 17.34 -12.56
N PRO A 125 -0.23 16.25 -12.32
CA PRO A 125 -0.83 15.47 -13.39
C PRO A 125 -1.81 16.33 -14.20
N HIS A 126 -1.99 16.01 -15.48
CA HIS A 126 -2.92 16.72 -16.36
C HIS A 126 -4.37 16.24 -16.21
N GLU A 127 -4.58 15.06 -15.63
CA GLU A 127 -5.91 14.51 -15.38
C GLU A 127 -6.33 14.76 -13.93
N ASP A 128 -7.50 15.37 -13.76
CA ASP A 128 -8.09 15.70 -12.45
C ASP A 128 -9.05 14.60 -11.94
N GLU A 129 -9.20 13.49 -12.66
CA GLU A 129 -10.09 12.41 -12.22
C GLU A 129 -9.47 11.63 -11.05
N SER A 130 -10.05 11.85 -9.86
CA SER A 130 -9.69 11.07 -8.70
C SER A 130 -10.14 9.62 -8.88
N LEU A 131 -9.25 8.67 -8.58
CA LEU A 131 -9.63 7.25 -8.53
C LEU A 131 -10.76 7.00 -7.52
N PRO A 132 -11.64 6.01 -7.76
CA PRO A 132 -12.69 5.64 -6.83
C PRO A 132 -12.12 5.35 -5.43
N ARG A 133 -12.75 5.92 -4.40
CA ARG A 133 -12.34 5.74 -2.99
C ARG A 133 -12.89 4.44 -2.38
N VAL A 134 -13.27 3.47 -3.19
CA VAL A 134 -13.78 2.18 -2.72
C VAL A 134 -12.60 1.27 -2.42
N LEU A 135 -12.53 0.77 -1.19
CA LEU A 135 -11.46 -0.14 -0.78
C LEU A 135 -11.58 -1.48 -1.54
N PRO A 136 -10.48 -2.05 -2.10
CA PRO A 136 -10.58 -3.20 -2.99
C PRO A 136 -11.20 -4.44 -2.34
N GLY A 137 -11.01 -4.63 -1.04
CA GLY A 137 -11.61 -5.72 -0.26
C GLY A 137 -13.13 -5.65 -0.12
N LYS A 138 -13.77 -4.52 -0.46
CA LYS A 138 -15.23 -4.41 -0.60
C LYS A 138 -15.72 -4.87 -1.98
N LEU A 139 -14.83 -4.99 -2.98
CA LEU A 139 -15.14 -5.46 -4.33
C LEU A 139 -15.03 -6.99 -4.46
N LEU A 140 -14.06 -7.59 -3.76
CA LEU A 140 -13.85 -9.04 -3.75
C LEU A 140 -13.79 -9.58 -2.32
N SER A 141 -14.65 -10.55 -2.00
CA SER A 141 -14.57 -11.30 -0.75
C SER A 141 -13.25 -12.09 -0.64
N LEU A 142 -12.89 -12.53 0.56
CA LEU A 142 -11.70 -13.37 0.81
C LEU A 142 -11.67 -14.61 -0.10
N ASP A 143 -12.82 -15.28 -0.26
CA ASP A 143 -12.93 -16.43 -1.17
C ASP A 143 -12.78 -16.03 -2.63
N ALA A 144 -13.27 -14.85 -3.03
CA ALA A 144 -13.09 -14.35 -4.39
C ALA A 144 -11.63 -14.00 -4.69
N GLN A 145 -10.90 -13.43 -3.73
CA GLN A 145 -9.45 -13.19 -3.83
C GLN A 145 -8.71 -14.53 -4.00
N CYS A 146 -8.96 -15.52 -3.14
CA CYS A 146 -8.34 -16.85 -3.27
C CYS A 146 -8.72 -17.59 -4.57
N ARG A 147 -9.94 -17.39 -5.09
CA ARG A 147 -10.34 -17.99 -6.38
C ARG A 147 -9.54 -17.39 -7.54
N LYS A 148 -9.19 -16.11 -7.49
CA LYS A 148 -8.34 -15.47 -8.49
C LYS A 148 -6.88 -15.91 -8.35
N ASP A 149 -6.39 -16.03 -7.12
CA ASP A 149 -4.99 -16.38 -6.84
C ASP A 149 -4.66 -17.86 -7.11
N ARG A 150 -5.53 -18.77 -6.65
CA ARG A 150 -5.25 -20.23 -6.67
C ARG A 150 -6.42 -21.09 -7.17
N GLY A 151 -7.56 -20.48 -7.52
CA GLY A 151 -8.75 -21.24 -7.91
C GLY A 151 -9.50 -21.87 -6.74
N THR A 152 -9.21 -21.47 -5.50
CA THR A 152 -9.71 -22.09 -4.26
C THR A 152 -10.31 -21.05 -3.31
N SER A 153 -10.69 -21.47 -2.10
CA SER A 153 -11.32 -20.59 -1.09
C SER A 153 -10.35 -20.21 0.04
N ALA A 154 -10.70 -19.18 0.80
CA ALA A 154 -9.94 -18.76 1.96
C ALA A 154 -10.10 -19.79 3.09
N CYS A 155 -9.01 -20.13 3.77
CA CYS A 155 -9.02 -21.07 4.88
C CYS A 155 -9.52 -20.45 6.19
N PHE A 156 -9.25 -19.16 6.37
CA PHE A 156 -9.57 -18.40 7.57
C PHE A 156 -10.28 -17.11 7.18
N LYS A 157 -11.11 -16.57 8.08
CA LYS A 157 -11.92 -15.36 7.87
C LYS A 157 -11.93 -14.46 9.12
N ASP A 158 -10.89 -14.58 9.94
CA ASP A 158 -10.67 -13.80 11.15
C ASP A 158 -9.55 -12.77 10.94
N ASP A 159 -9.12 -12.11 12.00
CA ASP A 159 -8.13 -11.03 12.00
C ASP A 159 -6.82 -11.35 11.27
N ARG A 160 -6.39 -12.61 11.25
CA ARG A 160 -5.17 -13.08 10.59
C ARG A 160 -5.14 -12.76 9.11
N VAL A 161 -6.30 -12.71 8.45
CA VAL A 161 -6.38 -12.44 7.00
C VAL A 161 -5.87 -11.06 6.63
N CYS A 162 -5.89 -10.11 7.56
CA CYS A 162 -5.48 -8.74 7.30
C CYS A 162 -3.98 -8.61 7.06
N SER A 163 -3.14 -9.43 7.69
CA SER A 163 -1.70 -9.49 7.39
C SER A 163 -1.34 -10.67 6.48
N GLN A 164 -2.10 -11.76 6.53
CA GLN A 164 -1.84 -12.98 5.76
C GLN A 164 -3.14 -13.68 5.34
N LEU A 165 -3.53 -13.56 4.08
CA LEU A 165 -4.59 -14.37 3.50
C LEU A 165 -4.05 -15.77 3.16
N PHE A 166 -4.64 -16.77 3.80
CA PHE A 166 -4.36 -18.18 3.53
C PHE A 166 -5.40 -18.74 2.57
N CYS A 167 -4.95 -19.16 1.39
CA CYS A 167 -5.78 -19.84 0.41
C CYS A 167 -5.51 -21.34 0.44
N PHE A 168 -6.56 -22.15 0.33
CA PHE A 168 -6.39 -23.59 0.19
C PHE A 168 -5.63 -23.90 -1.11
N ASP A 169 -4.73 -24.85 -1.12
CA ASP A 169 -4.02 -25.26 -2.33
C ASP A 169 -4.33 -26.73 -2.62
N ALA A 170 -5.12 -26.98 -3.66
CA ALA A 170 -5.59 -28.33 -3.98
C ALA A 170 -4.45 -29.28 -4.38
N GLY A 171 -3.32 -28.76 -4.88
CA GLY A 171 -2.15 -29.56 -5.25
C GLY A 171 -1.41 -30.11 -4.03
N SER A 172 -1.27 -29.32 -2.97
CA SER A 172 -0.61 -29.73 -1.73
C SER A 172 -1.55 -30.25 -0.65
N GLY A 173 -2.83 -29.89 -0.70
CA GLY A 173 -3.83 -30.20 0.33
C GLY A 173 -3.73 -29.30 1.57
N TYR A 174 -2.89 -28.25 1.55
CA TYR A 174 -2.65 -27.37 2.68
C TYR A 174 -3.10 -25.92 2.40
N CYS A 175 -3.27 -25.15 3.48
CA CYS A 175 -3.49 -23.71 3.41
C CYS A 175 -2.15 -22.99 3.30
N VAL A 176 -1.97 -22.22 2.22
CA VAL A 176 -0.74 -21.47 1.97
C VAL A 176 -1.01 -19.97 2.09
N ALA A 177 -0.19 -19.29 2.90
CA ALA A 177 -0.19 -17.83 2.94
C ALA A 177 0.53 -17.29 1.71
N TYR A 178 -0.09 -16.31 1.05
CA TYR A 178 0.51 -15.66 -0.12
C TYR A 178 0.76 -14.17 0.11
N ARG A 179 -0.32 -13.40 0.30
CA ARG A 179 -0.32 -11.95 0.51
C ARG A 179 -1.42 -11.60 1.54
N PRO A 180 -1.40 -10.40 2.14
CA PRO A 180 -2.54 -9.97 2.96
C PRO A 180 -3.83 -9.90 2.13
N ALA A 181 -4.97 -10.01 2.80
CA ALA A 181 -6.25 -9.67 2.17
C ALA A 181 -6.26 -8.19 1.78
N ALA A 182 -6.99 -7.87 0.72
CA ALA A 182 -7.15 -6.49 0.29
C ALA A 182 -7.77 -5.61 1.39
N GLU A 183 -7.28 -4.37 1.51
CA GLU A 183 -7.85 -3.37 2.43
C GLU A 183 -9.38 -3.29 2.25
N GLY A 184 -10.11 -3.22 3.36
CA GLY A 184 -11.58 -3.22 3.36
C GLY A 184 -12.23 -4.61 3.39
N SER A 185 -11.48 -5.70 3.28
CA SER A 185 -12.03 -7.06 3.42
C SER A 185 -12.57 -7.29 4.83
N SER A 186 -13.70 -7.99 4.93
CA SER A 186 -14.26 -8.39 6.22
C SER A 186 -13.34 -9.40 6.92
N CYS A 187 -13.11 -9.20 8.22
CA CYS A 187 -12.27 -10.03 9.08
C CYS A 187 -12.97 -10.41 10.39
N GLY A 188 -14.29 -10.15 10.47
CA GLY A 188 -15.12 -10.34 11.65
C GLY A 188 -16.46 -9.63 11.49
N ASP A 189 -17.32 -9.79 12.49
CA ASP A 189 -18.66 -9.18 12.51
C ASP A 189 -18.55 -7.66 12.66
N GLY A 190 -18.88 -6.92 11.59
CA GLY A 190 -18.75 -5.46 11.56
C GLY A 190 -17.29 -4.99 11.62
N GLN A 191 -16.33 -5.83 11.22
CA GLN A 191 -14.91 -5.48 11.20
C GLN A 191 -14.31 -5.64 9.80
N PHE A 192 -13.30 -4.81 9.51
CA PHE A 192 -12.62 -4.80 8.22
C PHE A 192 -11.10 -4.67 8.38
N CYS A 193 -10.37 -5.16 7.38
CA CYS A 193 -8.92 -5.05 7.32
C CYS A 193 -8.50 -3.64 6.95
N SER A 194 -7.66 -3.03 7.78
CA SER A 194 -6.91 -1.85 7.42
C SER A 194 -5.51 -1.83 8.01
N GLY A 195 -4.51 -1.57 7.15
CA GLY A 195 -3.10 -1.50 7.51
C GLY A 195 -2.60 -2.77 8.19
N GLY A 196 -3.08 -3.94 7.75
CA GLY A 196 -2.72 -5.23 8.35
C GLY A 196 -3.42 -5.58 9.66
N ARG A 197 -4.42 -4.80 10.09
CA ARG A 197 -5.18 -5.04 11.33
C ARG A 197 -6.68 -5.17 11.06
N CYS A 198 -7.37 -5.96 11.89
CA CYS A 198 -8.82 -6.03 11.87
C CYS A 198 -9.42 -4.94 12.78
N LEU A 199 -10.09 -3.96 12.18
CA LEU A 199 -10.66 -2.81 12.87
C LEU A 199 -12.18 -2.85 12.82
N ALA A 200 -12.84 -2.35 13.86
CA ALA A 200 -14.28 -2.15 13.80
C ALA A 200 -14.64 -1.12 12.73
N GLU A 201 -15.64 -1.44 11.92
CA GLU A 201 -16.33 -0.46 11.08
C GLU A 201 -17.03 0.46 12.08
N HIS A 202 -16.42 1.61 12.38
CA HIS A 202 -17.11 2.64 13.12
C HIS A 202 -18.35 2.99 12.29
N GLU A 203 -19.52 2.49 12.69
CA GLU A 203 -20.78 3.08 12.27
C GLU A 203 -20.61 4.57 12.54
N ASN A 204 -20.73 5.38 11.49
CA ASN A 204 -20.87 6.81 11.67
C ASN A 204 -22.04 7.01 12.62
N ILE A 205 -21.76 7.21 13.91
CA ILE A 205 -22.69 7.88 14.81
C ILE A 205 -22.87 9.22 14.14
N ILE A 206 -23.95 9.34 13.35
CA ILE A 206 -24.50 10.63 12.97
C ILE A 206 -24.62 11.37 14.30
N PRO A 207 -23.92 12.50 14.53
CA PRO A 207 -24.22 13.31 15.70
C PRO A 207 -25.68 13.71 15.52
N ASP A 208 -26.55 13.14 16.34
CA ASP A 208 -27.94 13.53 16.39
C ASP A 208 -27.98 15.01 16.77
N TYR A 209 -28.11 15.87 15.76
CA TYR A 209 -28.21 17.31 15.94
C TYR A 209 -29.64 17.72 16.36
N SER A 210 -30.52 16.77 16.71
CA SER A 210 -31.91 17.07 17.06
C SER A 210 -32.16 17.46 18.52
N GLN A 211 -31.14 17.46 19.39
CA GLN A 211 -31.35 17.67 20.83
C GLN A 211 -30.90 19.03 21.40
N ASN A 212 -30.42 19.98 20.60
CA ASN A 212 -30.12 21.33 21.09
C ASN A 212 -30.90 22.40 20.32
N THR A 213 -32.16 22.57 20.69
CA THR A 213 -32.85 23.87 20.53
C THR A 213 -32.78 24.61 21.86
N PRO A 214 -31.92 25.63 22.03
CA PRO A 214 -32.05 26.53 23.17
C PRO A 214 -33.36 27.30 23.01
N THR A 215 -34.30 27.04 23.89
CA THR A 215 -35.49 27.86 24.08
C THR A 215 -35.05 29.25 24.54
N TYR A 216 -34.89 30.19 23.60
CA TYR A 216 -34.82 31.59 23.95
C TYR A 216 -36.21 32.05 24.40
N LEU A 217 -36.42 32.01 25.71
CA LEU A 217 -37.54 32.67 26.37
C LEU A 217 -37.46 34.18 26.07
N ARG A 218 -38.55 34.69 25.48
CA ARG A 218 -38.86 36.12 25.36
C ARG A 218 -38.72 36.83 26.72
N ARG A 219 -38.08 38.00 26.71
CA ARG A 219 -38.48 39.10 27.56
C ARG A 219 -38.73 40.33 26.70
N SER A 220 -40.00 40.71 26.64
CA SER A 220 -40.51 41.96 26.09
C SER A 220 -40.25 43.11 27.07
N ASP A 221 -40.02 44.29 26.50
CA ASP A 221 -40.37 45.64 27.00
C ASP A 221 -39.54 46.18 28.20
N ASP A 222 -39.02 47.41 28.25
CA ASP A 222 -39.19 48.64 27.47
C ASP A 222 -38.04 49.64 27.83
N PRO A 223 -38.06 50.97 27.57
CA PRO A 223 -37.11 51.67 26.70
C PRO A 223 -36.31 52.77 27.46
N ASP A 224 -35.66 53.65 26.69
CA ASP A 224 -35.13 54.97 27.08
C ASP A 224 -33.69 54.98 27.66
N ASN A 225 -32.73 55.47 26.87
CA ASN A 225 -32.33 56.89 26.91
C ASN A 225 -31.01 57.14 26.15
N ARG A 226 -31.11 57.99 25.12
CA ARG A 226 -30.18 58.98 24.54
C ARG A 226 -28.69 58.97 24.91
N GLY A 227 -27.83 59.15 23.89
CA GLY A 227 -26.63 59.99 24.03
C GLY A 227 -25.49 59.75 23.03
N ARG A 228 -25.29 60.73 22.14
CA ARG A 228 -24.11 61.06 21.31
C ARG A 228 -22.75 60.68 21.93
N PHE A 229 -21.78 60.22 21.13
CA PHE A 229 -20.86 60.97 20.26
C PHE A 229 -20.36 60.07 19.13
#